data_AF-A0A094AF14-F1
#
_entry.id   AF-A0A094AF14-F1
#
_cell.length_a   1.000
_cell.length_b   1.000
_cell.length_c   1.000
_cell.angle_alpha   90.00
_cell.angle_beta   90.00
_cell.angle_gamma   90.00
#
_symmetry.space_group_name_H-M   'P 1'
#
loop_
_entity.id
_entity.type
_entity.pdbx_description
1 polymer ?
#
loop_
_entity_poly.entity_id
_entity_poly.type
_entity_poly.pdbx_seq_one_letter_code
_entity_poly.pdbx_strand_id
1 'polypeptide(L)'
;MAAGWLSETAKLQPKDEIVEDTPERKVCVRYLLLGVSVGIVPWNFPLHCTAAKIAAAVIAGNCIIIKPSLYTPYSGLKLVEMAQKFFPPGVIQVLSGDDSLGQLLTEHPGVDKISFTGSIATGKKVIVSSSRSLKRVTLEVGGNDPAIVTKNIDVVTIAPALAGVIFSHSSQVCLKPRWSQGLL
;
A
#
# COMPACT_ATOMS: atom_id res chain seq x y z
N MET A 1 6.89 10.85 -8.86
CA MET A 1 6.80 9.67 -7.98
C MET A 1 5.68 8.72 -8.39
N ALA A 2 4.39 9.09 -8.29
CA ALA A 2 3.28 8.18 -8.59
C ALA A 2 3.27 7.62 -10.04
N ALA A 3 3.47 8.48 -11.05
CA ALA A 3 3.55 8.04 -12.45
C ALA A 3 4.73 7.08 -12.68
N GLY A 4 5.92 7.39 -12.16
CA GLY A 4 7.08 6.49 -12.24
C GLY A 4 6.81 5.14 -11.59
N TRP A 5 6.14 5.11 -10.42
CA TRP A 5 5.74 3.86 -9.78
C TRP A 5 4.82 3.01 -10.66
N LEU A 6 3.82 3.64 -11.30
CA LEU A 6 2.92 2.97 -12.24
C LEU A 6 3.69 2.41 -13.45
N SER A 7 4.56 3.22 -14.04
CA SER A 7 5.40 2.83 -15.19
C SER A 7 6.31 1.65 -14.87
N GLU A 8 6.98 1.64 -13.71
CA GLU A 8 7.84 0.54 -13.32
C GLU A 8 7.04 -0.71 -12.95
N THR A 9 5.94 -0.55 -12.22
CA THR A 9 5.08 -1.69 -11.85
C THR A 9 4.52 -2.36 -13.09
N ALA A 10 4.08 -1.59 -14.10
CA ALA A 10 3.53 -2.12 -15.35
C ALA A 10 4.51 -3.00 -16.16
N LYS A 11 5.82 -2.93 -15.89
CA LYS A 11 6.82 -3.80 -16.52
C LYS A 11 6.86 -5.20 -15.88
N LEU A 12 6.30 -5.37 -14.68
CA LEU A 12 6.27 -6.67 -14.02
C LEU A 12 5.31 -7.60 -14.75
N GLN A 13 5.74 -8.84 -15.00
CA GLN A 13 4.89 -9.88 -15.53
C GLN A 13 5.04 -11.11 -14.63
N PRO A 14 4.02 -11.47 -13.85
CA PRO A 14 4.01 -12.75 -13.15
C PRO A 14 4.11 -13.86 -14.20
N LYS A 15 5.19 -14.63 -14.15
CA LYS A 15 5.41 -15.77 -15.05
C LYS A 15 5.15 -17.06 -14.30
N ASP A 16 4.53 -18.00 -14.98
CA ASP A 16 4.44 -19.36 -14.51
C ASP A 16 5.85 -19.96 -14.48
N GLU A 17 6.22 -20.60 -13.39
CA GLU A 17 7.48 -21.29 -13.23
C GLU A 17 7.26 -22.79 -13.43
N ILE A 18 7.98 -23.40 -14.36
CA ILE A 18 7.98 -24.86 -14.52
C ILE A 18 9.13 -25.38 -13.66
N VAL A 19 8.78 -26.04 -12.57
CA VAL A 19 9.74 -26.64 -11.63
C VAL A 19 10.25 -27.96 -12.18
N GLU A 20 9.38 -28.71 -12.87
CA GLU A 20 9.72 -30.00 -13.45
C GLU A 20 8.89 -30.24 -14.71
N ASP A 21 9.54 -30.78 -15.75
CA ASP A 21 8.91 -31.17 -17.01
C ASP A 21 9.54 -32.50 -17.48
N THR A 22 8.88 -33.61 -17.16
CA THR A 22 9.27 -34.97 -17.54
C THR A 22 8.12 -35.61 -18.33
N PRO A 23 8.37 -36.67 -19.12
CA PRO A 23 7.29 -37.39 -19.81
C PRO A 23 6.18 -37.91 -18.88
N GLU A 24 6.51 -38.20 -17.61
CA GLU A 24 5.59 -38.75 -16.61
C GLU A 24 4.87 -37.67 -15.79
N ARG A 25 5.48 -36.50 -15.58
CA ARG A 25 4.90 -35.42 -14.77
C ARG A 25 5.41 -34.02 -15.15
N LYS A 26 4.51 -33.04 -14.98
CA LYS A 26 4.83 -31.62 -15.06
C LYS A 26 4.40 -30.90 -13.78
N VAL A 27 5.35 -30.22 -13.13
CA VAL A 27 5.11 -29.43 -11.92
C VAL A 27 5.31 -27.95 -12.26
N CYS A 28 4.31 -27.12 -11.98
CA CYS A 28 4.39 -25.68 -12.20
C CYS A 28 3.86 -24.87 -11.01
N VAL A 29 4.47 -23.71 -10.77
CA VAL A 29 4.03 -22.71 -9.80
C VAL A 29 3.43 -21.54 -10.56
N ARG A 30 2.23 -21.12 -10.15
CA ARG A 30 1.51 -19.99 -10.75
C ARG A 30 0.95 -19.09 -9.66
N TYR A 31 0.85 -17.80 -9.97
CA TYR A 31 0.26 -16.80 -9.10
C TYR A 31 -1.11 -16.42 -9.64
N LEU A 32 -2.16 -16.94 -9.00
CA LEU A 32 -3.54 -16.60 -9.34
C LEU A 32 -4.01 -15.35 -8.59
N LEU A 33 -4.95 -14.64 -9.20
CA LEU A 33 -5.63 -13.51 -8.56
C LEU A 33 -6.37 -13.99 -7.29
N LEU A 34 -6.53 -13.07 -6.34
CA LEU A 34 -7.24 -13.31 -5.09
C LEU A 34 -8.73 -13.00 -5.20
N GLY A 35 -9.10 -12.01 -6.02
CA GLY A 35 -10.49 -11.58 -6.22
C GLY A 35 -10.64 -10.07 -6.04
N VAL A 36 -11.53 -9.67 -5.13
CA VAL A 36 -11.79 -8.25 -4.82
C VAL A 36 -10.88 -7.79 -3.69
N SER A 37 -10.14 -6.72 -3.95
CA SER A 37 -9.27 -6.08 -2.96
C SER A 37 -9.79 -4.72 -2.52
N VAL A 38 -9.51 -4.35 -1.27
CA VAL A 38 -9.76 -3.01 -0.73
C VAL A 38 -8.43 -2.35 -0.38
N GLY A 39 -8.18 -1.17 -0.95
CA GLY A 39 -7.04 -0.32 -0.63
C GLY A 39 -7.45 0.84 0.27
N ILE A 40 -7.03 0.83 1.53
CA ILE A 40 -7.27 1.93 2.47
C ILE A 40 -6.02 2.82 2.51
N VAL A 41 -6.19 4.10 2.17
CA VAL A 41 -5.08 5.03 1.83
C VAL A 41 -4.98 6.17 2.85
N PRO A 42 -3.77 6.52 3.32
CA PRO A 42 -3.54 7.57 4.30
C PRO A 42 -3.57 8.97 3.66
N TRP A 43 -3.45 10.00 4.49
CA TRP A 43 -3.52 11.39 4.05
C TRP A 43 -2.19 12.02 3.62
N ASN A 44 -1.05 11.45 4.00
CA ASN A 44 0.26 12.05 3.75
C ASN A 44 0.75 11.87 2.30
N PHE A 45 0.49 10.72 1.68
CA PHE A 45 0.82 10.46 0.27
C PHE A 45 -0.40 9.95 -0.51
N PRO A 46 -1.51 10.71 -0.58
CA PRO A 46 -2.80 10.18 -1.02
C PRO A 46 -2.75 9.70 -2.48
N LEU A 47 -2.08 10.46 -3.35
CA LEU A 47 -1.94 10.09 -4.76
C LEU A 47 -1.02 8.87 -4.95
N HIS A 48 0.16 8.88 -4.31
CA HIS A 48 1.16 7.81 -4.49
C HIS A 48 0.69 6.49 -3.88
N CYS A 49 0.16 6.50 -2.66
CA CYS A 49 -0.38 5.29 -2.03
C CYS A 49 -1.59 4.73 -2.80
N THR A 50 -2.45 5.58 -3.37
CA THR A 50 -3.53 5.12 -4.26
C THR A 50 -2.96 4.44 -5.49
N ALA A 51 -2.03 5.09 -6.20
CA ALA A 51 -1.41 4.56 -7.41
C ALA A 51 -0.71 3.22 -7.15
N ALA A 52 0.06 3.10 -6.06
CA ALA A 52 0.77 1.89 -5.70
C ALA A 52 -0.18 0.70 -5.44
N LYS A 53 -1.29 0.95 -4.71
CA LYS A 53 -2.29 -0.09 -4.43
C LYS A 53 -3.05 -0.52 -5.68
N ILE A 54 -3.45 0.42 -6.54
CA ILE A 54 -4.09 0.11 -7.83
C ILE A 54 -3.17 -0.72 -8.71
N ALA A 55 -1.91 -0.27 -8.89
CA ALA A 55 -0.95 -0.94 -9.74
C ALA A 55 -0.75 -2.41 -9.34
N ALA A 56 -0.52 -2.65 -8.04
CA ALA A 56 -0.30 -4.00 -7.51
C ALA A 56 -1.54 -4.90 -7.63
N ALA A 57 -2.75 -4.37 -7.45
CA ALA A 57 -3.97 -5.15 -7.57
C ALA A 57 -4.24 -5.56 -9.03
N VAL A 58 -4.20 -4.59 -9.94
CA VAL A 58 -4.54 -4.78 -11.35
C VAL A 58 -3.54 -5.68 -12.06
N ILE A 59 -2.24 -5.53 -11.77
CA ILE A 59 -1.20 -6.38 -12.40
C ILE A 59 -1.29 -7.84 -11.98
N ALA A 60 -1.81 -8.08 -10.76
CA ALA A 60 -2.11 -9.41 -10.26
C ALA A 60 -3.51 -9.90 -10.65
N GLY A 61 -4.22 -9.19 -11.53
CA GLY A 61 -5.54 -9.58 -12.05
C GLY A 61 -6.72 -9.35 -11.09
N ASN A 62 -6.56 -8.55 -10.04
CA ASN A 62 -7.59 -8.29 -9.04
C ASN A 62 -8.42 -7.04 -9.38
N CYS A 63 -9.68 -7.04 -8.95
CA CYS A 63 -10.46 -5.81 -8.83
C CYS A 63 -10.05 -5.07 -7.55
N ILE A 64 -10.15 -3.74 -7.54
CA ILE A 64 -9.81 -2.94 -6.36
C ILE A 64 -10.82 -1.83 -6.09
N ILE A 65 -11.19 -1.69 -4.82
CA ILE A 65 -11.93 -0.56 -4.26
C ILE A 65 -10.96 0.28 -3.42
N ILE A 66 -10.77 1.54 -3.78
CA ILE A 66 -9.98 2.49 -3.01
C ILE A 66 -10.86 3.24 -2.01
N LYS A 67 -10.44 3.27 -0.76
CA LYS A 67 -10.97 4.16 0.27
C LYS A 67 -9.87 5.17 0.66
N PRO A 68 -9.93 6.41 0.17
CA PRO A 68 -8.98 7.43 0.59
C PRO A 68 -9.28 7.94 2.00
N SER A 69 -8.29 8.56 2.62
CA SER A 69 -8.46 9.29 3.87
C SER A 69 -9.48 10.43 3.69
N LEU A 70 -10.34 10.62 4.70
CA LEU A 70 -11.33 11.71 4.73
C LEU A 70 -10.69 13.11 4.72
N TYR A 71 -9.42 13.22 5.12
CA TYR A 71 -8.68 14.49 5.13
C TYR A 71 -8.15 14.89 3.76
N THR A 72 -7.96 13.92 2.85
CA THR A 72 -7.38 14.17 1.52
C THR A 72 -8.02 13.27 0.43
N PRO A 73 -9.36 13.28 0.28
CA PRO A 73 -10.05 12.31 -0.56
C PRO A 73 -9.84 12.58 -2.06
N TYR A 74 -9.70 13.85 -2.44
CA TYR A 74 -9.78 14.30 -3.83
C TYR A 74 -8.78 13.62 -4.76
N SER A 75 -7.51 13.47 -4.35
CA SER A 75 -6.48 12.87 -5.21
C SER A 75 -6.80 11.41 -5.56
N GLY A 76 -7.35 10.64 -4.61
CA GLY A 76 -7.76 9.25 -4.84
C GLY A 76 -9.00 9.18 -5.75
N LEU A 77 -9.99 10.04 -5.49
CA LEU A 77 -11.20 10.14 -6.32
C LEU A 77 -10.86 10.47 -7.78
N LYS A 78 -10.02 11.51 -7.99
CA LYS A 78 -9.66 11.95 -9.33
C LYS A 78 -8.83 10.92 -10.10
N LEU A 79 -7.89 10.25 -9.41
CA LEU A 79 -7.09 9.21 -10.05
C LEU A 79 -7.96 8.03 -10.50
N VAL A 80 -8.92 7.59 -9.69
CA VAL A 80 -9.84 6.51 -10.06
C VAL A 80 -10.79 6.93 -11.18
N GLU A 81 -11.35 8.14 -11.15
CA GLU A 81 -12.15 8.69 -12.26
C GLU A 81 -11.38 8.66 -13.58
N MET A 82 -10.09 9.03 -13.57
CA MET A 82 -9.24 8.96 -14.75
C MET A 82 -8.97 7.52 -15.18
N ALA A 83 -8.68 6.62 -14.24
CA ALA A 83 -8.39 5.23 -14.53
C ALA A 83 -9.60 4.51 -15.16
N GLN A 84 -10.81 4.78 -14.68
CA GLN A 84 -12.05 4.17 -15.20
C GLN A 84 -12.31 4.41 -16.70
N LYS A 85 -11.63 5.38 -17.32
CA LYS A 85 -11.67 5.58 -18.79
C LYS A 85 -10.92 4.49 -19.57
N PHE A 86 -10.04 3.75 -18.91
CA PHE A 86 -9.13 2.78 -19.53
C PHE A 86 -9.38 1.34 -19.06
N PHE A 87 -10.13 1.14 -17.98
CA PHE A 87 -10.40 -0.19 -17.41
C PHE A 87 -11.89 -0.55 -17.54
N PRO A 88 -12.22 -1.85 -17.67
CA PRO A 88 -13.61 -2.31 -17.65
C PRO A 88 -14.35 -1.83 -16.39
N PRO A 89 -15.68 -1.59 -16.47
CA PRO A 89 -16.49 -1.23 -15.32
C PRO A 89 -16.31 -2.20 -14.15
N GLY A 90 -16.11 -1.65 -12.94
CA GLY A 90 -15.98 -2.42 -11.70
C GLY A 90 -14.55 -2.87 -11.34
N VAL A 91 -13.59 -2.81 -12.28
CA VAL A 91 -12.19 -3.23 -12.01
C VAL A 91 -11.50 -2.29 -11.04
N ILE A 92 -11.69 -0.98 -11.20
CA ILE A 92 -11.15 0.05 -10.30
C ILE A 92 -12.32 0.92 -9.84
N GLN A 93 -12.55 0.95 -8.53
CA GLN A 93 -13.61 1.70 -7.89
C GLN A 93 -13.06 2.53 -6.73
N VAL A 94 -13.82 3.54 -6.32
CA VAL A 94 -13.45 4.39 -5.18
C VAL A 94 -14.70 4.71 -4.37
N LEU A 95 -14.58 4.62 -3.04
CA LEU A 95 -15.62 5.01 -2.10
C LEU A 95 -14.99 5.96 -1.06
N SER A 96 -15.52 7.17 -0.97
CA SER A 96 -15.09 8.16 0.03
C SER A 96 -16.10 8.20 1.17
N GLY A 97 -15.60 8.21 2.40
CA GLY A 97 -16.39 8.22 3.62
C GLY A 97 -15.51 8.20 4.85
N ASP A 98 -16.12 8.31 6.02
CA ASP A 98 -15.45 8.33 7.32
C ASP A 98 -14.93 6.94 7.75
N ASP A 99 -14.46 6.80 8.98
CA ASP A 99 -13.89 5.56 9.49
C ASP A 99 -14.87 4.37 9.48
N SER A 100 -16.20 4.61 9.58
CA SER A 100 -17.21 3.57 9.56
C SER A 100 -17.20 2.79 8.23
N LEU A 101 -16.99 3.48 7.11
CA LEU A 101 -16.84 2.86 5.79
C LEU A 101 -15.61 1.94 5.75
N GLY A 102 -14.54 2.28 6.47
CA GLY A 102 -13.36 1.42 6.57
C GLY A 102 -13.69 0.07 7.19
N GLN A 103 -14.40 0.09 8.32
CA GLN A 103 -14.83 -1.12 9.00
C GLN A 103 -15.75 -1.97 8.09
N LEU A 104 -16.79 -1.36 7.52
CA LEU A 104 -17.73 -2.03 6.62
C LEU A 104 -17.02 -2.75 5.47
N LEU A 105 -16.05 -2.09 4.82
CA LEU A 105 -15.28 -2.69 3.74
C LEU A 105 -14.42 -3.86 4.20
N THR A 106 -13.80 -3.77 5.39
CA THR A 106 -12.96 -4.86 5.91
C THR A 106 -13.74 -6.08 6.38
N GLU A 107 -14.99 -5.89 6.80
CA GLU A 107 -15.89 -6.97 7.23
C GLU A 107 -16.63 -7.60 6.06
N HIS A 108 -16.85 -6.85 4.97
CA HIS A 108 -17.65 -7.27 3.83
C HIS A 108 -17.25 -8.66 3.30
N PRO A 109 -18.21 -9.59 3.12
CA PRO A 109 -17.91 -10.98 2.75
C PRO A 109 -17.37 -11.11 1.31
N GLY A 110 -17.70 -10.19 0.42
CA GLY A 110 -17.20 -10.16 -0.96
C GLY A 110 -15.84 -9.48 -1.15
N VAL A 111 -15.05 -9.30 -0.08
CA VAL A 111 -13.68 -8.74 -0.15
C VAL A 111 -12.70 -9.82 0.25
N ASP A 112 -11.74 -10.13 -0.61
CA ASP A 112 -10.77 -11.22 -0.43
C ASP A 112 -9.44 -10.74 0.15
N LYS A 113 -9.09 -9.46 -0.12
CA LYS A 113 -7.82 -8.85 0.29
C LYS A 113 -7.97 -7.42 0.79
N ILE A 114 -7.25 -7.09 1.86
CA ILE A 114 -7.12 -5.71 2.35
C ILE A 114 -5.65 -5.27 2.23
N SER A 115 -5.44 -4.06 1.73
CA SER A 115 -4.15 -3.35 1.75
C SER A 115 -4.33 -2.02 2.47
N PHE A 116 -3.87 -1.94 3.70
CA PHE A 116 -4.02 -0.77 4.56
C PHE A 116 -2.68 -0.06 4.74
N THR A 117 -2.71 1.27 4.73
CA THR A 117 -1.58 2.09 5.17
C THR A 117 -2.07 3.16 6.14
N GLY A 118 -1.48 3.25 7.33
CA GLY A 118 -1.90 4.20 8.36
C GLY A 118 -1.30 3.94 9.75
N SER A 119 -2.07 4.23 10.81
CA SER A 119 -1.57 4.06 12.18
C SER A 119 -1.57 2.60 12.64
N ILE A 120 -0.72 2.26 13.62
CA ILE A 120 -0.71 0.94 14.27
C ILE A 120 -2.08 0.63 14.89
N ALA A 121 -2.70 1.62 15.54
CA ALA A 121 -4.01 1.47 16.19
C ALA A 121 -5.10 1.07 15.20
N THR A 122 -5.17 1.73 14.04
CA THR A 122 -6.13 1.39 12.99
C THR A 122 -5.76 0.09 12.28
N GLY A 123 -4.46 -0.19 12.07
CA GLY A 123 -4.00 -1.45 11.51
C GLY A 123 -4.44 -2.66 12.34
N LYS A 124 -4.38 -2.57 13.68
CA LYS A 124 -4.92 -3.60 14.58
C LYS A 124 -6.43 -3.82 14.39
N LYS A 125 -7.21 -2.74 14.25
CA LYS A 125 -8.66 -2.83 13.97
C LYS A 125 -8.93 -3.55 12.64
N VAL A 126 -8.15 -3.24 11.61
CA VAL A 126 -8.23 -3.91 10.30
C VAL A 126 -7.95 -5.41 10.40
N ILE A 127 -6.97 -5.84 11.20
CA ILE A 127 -6.74 -7.29 11.45
C ILE A 127 -7.96 -7.91 12.10
N VAL A 128 -8.48 -7.29 13.16
CA VAL A 128 -9.62 -7.83 13.91
C VAL A 128 -10.84 -8.00 13.00
N SER A 129 -11.22 -6.97 12.25
CA SER A 129 -12.38 -7.02 11.36
C SER A 129 -12.23 -8.01 10.20
N SER A 130 -11.01 -8.16 9.68
CA SER A 130 -10.71 -9.09 8.57
C SER A 130 -10.58 -10.56 9.00
N SER A 131 -10.30 -10.81 10.28
CA SER A 131 -10.06 -12.17 10.81
C SER A 131 -11.25 -13.11 10.67
N ARG A 132 -12.48 -12.58 10.72
CA ARG A 132 -13.72 -13.38 10.66
C ARG A 132 -13.87 -14.21 9.39
N SER A 133 -13.26 -13.78 8.30
CA SER A 133 -13.25 -14.50 7.02
C SER A 133 -11.84 -14.79 6.51
N LEU A 134 -10.83 -14.72 7.41
CA LEU A 134 -9.43 -15.00 7.11
C LEU A 134 -8.89 -14.29 5.85
N LYS A 135 -9.31 -13.03 5.63
CA LYS A 135 -8.90 -12.26 4.44
C LYS A 135 -7.38 -12.08 4.43
N ARG A 136 -6.78 -12.00 3.23
CA ARG A 136 -5.36 -11.66 3.14
C ARG A 136 -5.16 -10.18 3.47
N VAL A 137 -4.29 -9.86 4.43
CA VAL A 137 -4.04 -8.47 4.86
C VAL A 137 -2.59 -8.07 4.60
N THR A 138 -2.39 -6.88 4.04
CA THR A 138 -1.10 -6.18 4.01
C THR A 138 -1.23 -4.89 4.81
N LEU A 139 -0.34 -4.68 5.77
CA LEU A 139 -0.34 -3.51 6.63
C LEU A 139 0.98 -2.77 6.51
N GLU A 140 0.90 -1.51 6.09
CA GLU A 140 1.98 -0.54 6.23
C GLU A 140 1.61 0.40 7.38
N VAL A 141 2.23 0.21 8.54
CA VAL A 141 1.95 0.98 9.75
C VAL A 141 3.11 1.91 10.10
N GLY A 142 2.86 2.86 11.00
CA GLY A 142 3.88 3.84 11.41
C GLY A 142 5.20 3.19 11.85
N GLY A 143 6.31 3.75 11.38
CA GLY A 143 7.68 3.38 11.77
C GLY A 143 8.28 4.33 12.82
N ASN A 144 9.45 3.95 13.32
CA ASN A 144 10.31 4.76 14.18
C ASN A 144 11.76 4.55 13.72
N ASP A 145 12.05 5.03 12.53
CA ASP A 145 13.29 4.66 11.85
C ASP A 145 14.50 5.35 12.49
N PRO A 146 15.57 4.60 12.78
CA PRO A 146 16.80 5.18 13.30
C PRO A 146 17.62 5.82 12.18
N ALA A 147 18.22 6.98 12.46
CA ALA A 147 19.35 7.49 11.69
C ALA A 147 20.62 7.31 12.52
N ILE A 148 21.50 6.39 12.10
CA ILE A 148 22.74 6.07 12.81
C ILE A 148 23.91 6.77 12.12
N VAL A 149 24.53 7.71 12.82
CA VAL A 149 25.75 8.38 12.37
C VAL A 149 26.93 7.76 13.13
N THR A 150 27.85 7.14 12.40
CA THR A 150 29.03 6.48 13.00
C THR A 150 30.19 7.46 13.14
N LYS A 151 31.18 7.11 13.99
CA LYS A 151 32.34 7.96 14.33
C LYS A 151 33.20 8.44 13.15
N ASN A 152 33.07 7.81 11.98
CA ASN A 152 33.87 8.13 10.79
C ASN A 152 33.17 9.11 9.83
N ILE A 153 32.02 9.67 10.21
CA ILE A 153 31.25 10.60 9.39
C ILE A 153 31.46 12.03 9.89
N ASP A 154 31.77 12.95 8.97
CA ASP A 154 31.74 14.38 9.25
C ASP A 154 30.29 14.84 9.48
N VAL A 155 29.98 15.14 10.74
CA VAL A 155 28.66 15.57 11.19
C VAL A 155 28.26 16.89 10.54
N VAL A 156 29.20 17.81 10.32
CA VAL A 156 28.91 19.13 9.74
C VAL A 156 28.42 18.97 8.31
N THR A 157 29.02 18.02 7.57
CA THR A 157 28.63 17.72 6.20
C THR A 157 27.28 17.00 6.11
N ILE A 158 26.99 16.03 7.00
CA ILE A 158 25.75 15.23 6.89
C ILE A 158 24.51 15.91 7.49
N ALA A 159 24.69 16.80 8.47
CA ALA A 159 23.58 17.39 9.22
C ALA A 159 22.54 18.11 8.33
N PRO A 160 22.91 18.92 7.32
CA PRO A 160 21.94 19.57 6.44
C PRO A 160 21.13 18.57 5.60
N ALA A 161 21.76 17.51 5.09
CA ALA A 161 21.09 16.46 4.33
C ALA A 161 20.11 15.69 5.20
N LEU A 162 20.54 15.32 6.41
CA LEU A 162 19.69 14.63 7.39
C LEU A 162 18.51 15.50 7.81
N ALA A 163 18.74 16.79 8.07
CA ALA A 163 17.67 17.74 8.38
C ALA A 163 16.66 17.86 7.22
N GLY A 164 17.14 17.95 5.98
CA GLY A 164 16.28 17.94 4.79
C GLY A 164 15.42 16.68 4.69
N VAL A 165 15.99 15.51 4.99
CA VAL A 165 15.22 14.26 5.06
C VAL A 165 14.19 14.32 6.17
N ILE A 166 14.56 14.68 7.40
CA ILE A 166 13.66 14.66 8.56
C ILE A 166 12.49 15.62 8.37
N PHE A 167 12.77 16.89 8.04
CA PHE A 167 11.77 17.94 8.01
C PHE A 167 10.98 18.01 6.70
N SER A 168 11.39 17.29 5.65
CA SER A 168 10.59 17.22 4.43
C SER A 168 9.20 16.67 4.70
N HIS A 169 8.20 17.24 4.03
CA HIS A 169 6.78 16.93 4.25
C HIS A 169 6.33 17.13 5.71
N SER A 170 6.94 18.10 6.40
CA SER A 170 6.71 18.41 7.83
C SER A 170 6.87 17.19 8.73
N SER A 171 7.78 16.29 8.39
CA SER A 171 8.04 15.03 9.10
C SER A 171 6.85 14.04 9.12
N GLN A 172 5.88 14.22 8.22
CA GLN A 172 4.66 13.40 8.14
C GLN A 172 4.83 12.24 7.14
N VAL A 173 5.97 11.54 7.17
CA VAL A 173 6.23 10.36 6.33
C VAL A 173 6.57 9.20 7.24
N CYS A 174 6.03 8.01 6.94
CA CYS A 174 6.25 6.80 7.74
C CYS A 174 7.73 6.42 7.88
N LEU A 175 8.54 6.79 6.88
CA LEU A 175 9.95 6.45 6.76
C LEU A 175 10.91 7.49 7.38
N LYS A 176 10.39 8.49 8.11
CA LYS A 176 11.24 9.58 8.61
C LYS A 176 12.03 9.13 9.83
N PRO A 177 13.32 9.49 9.90
CA PRO A 177 14.09 9.28 11.10
C PRO A 177 13.43 9.95 12.30
N ARG A 178 13.19 9.17 13.35
CA ARG A 178 12.66 9.64 14.62
C ARG A 178 13.26 8.78 15.73
N TRP A 179 13.57 9.43 16.84
CA TRP A 179 13.98 8.74 18.06
C TRP A 179 13.05 9.15 19.19
N SER A 180 12.09 8.29 19.56
CA SER A 180 11.39 8.43 20.84
C SER A 180 12.30 7.89 21.95
N GLN A 181 12.66 8.74 22.92
CA GLN A 181 13.38 8.32 24.12
C GLN A 181 12.64 7.16 24.82
N GLY A 182 13.34 6.05 25.10
CA GLY A 182 12.76 4.91 25.82
C GLY A 182 13.43 3.54 25.65
N LEU A 183 14.59 3.42 25.00
CA LEU A 183 15.27 2.14 24.74
C LEU A 183 16.78 2.13 25.04
N LEU A 184 17.23 2.98 25.97
CA LEU A 184 18.54 2.84 26.63
C LEU A 184 18.35 2.91 28.14
#